data_AF-A0A7W1D7M0-F1
#
_entry.id   AF-A0A7W1D7M0-F1
#
_cell.length_a   1.000
_cell.length_b   1.000
_cell.length_c   1.000
_cell.angle_alpha   90.00
_cell.angle_beta   90.00
_cell.angle_gamma   90.00
#
_symmetry.space_group_name_H-M   'P 1'
#
loop_
_entity.id
_entity.type
_entity.pdbx_description
1 polymer ?
#
loop_
_entity_poly.entity_id
_entity_poly.type
_entity_poly.pdbx_seq_one_letter_code
_entity_poly.pdbx_strand_id
1 'polypeptide(L)'
;MTYRDAEEGYFENRQLKRVASVLSLWALGVGAVISGDFFGWNFGLDAGGFGGLLIATIFITVMYLGLCYSIAEMSPALPHTGGAYSFGRSVMGPWGGFITGLGENMEYILTPAVIVVGIGG
;
A
#
# COMPACT_ATOMS: atom_id res chain seq x y z
N MET A 1 10.35 5.05 -35.34
CA MET A 1 10.77 5.33 -33.97
C MET A 1 12.16 4.74 -33.80
N THR A 2 13.20 5.57 -33.81
CA THR A 2 14.59 5.11 -33.71
C THR A 2 14.86 4.79 -32.24
N TYR A 3 15.01 3.50 -31.92
CA TYR A 3 15.45 3.05 -30.61
C TYR A 3 16.89 3.53 -30.42
N ARG A 4 17.12 4.47 -29.50
CA ARG A 4 18.47 4.82 -29.07
C ARG A 4 18.88 3.78 -28.05
N ASP A 5 19.86 2.95 -28.39
CA ASP A 5 20.51 2.08 -27.41
C ASP A 5 21.02 2.92 -26.25
N ALA A 6 20.64 2.53 -25.03
CA ALA A 6 21.10 3.20 -23.83
C ALA A 6 22.61 2.92 -23.67
N GLU A 7 23.42 3.96 -23.57
CA GLU A 7 24.88 3.84 -23.35
C GLU A 7 25.18 2.93 -22.15
N GLU A 8 26.29 2.17 -22.22
CA GLU A 8 26.65 1.09 -21.29
C GLU A 8 26.73 1.48 -19.78
N GLY A 9 26.67 2.77 -19.43
CA GLY A 9 26.62 3.27 -18.04
C GLY A 9 25.29 3.92 -17.62
N TYR A 10 24.25 3.91 -18.46
CA TYR A 10 22.98 4.60 -18.20
C TYR A 10 22.25 4.05 -16.96
N PHE A 11 22.24 2.73 -16.79
CA PHE A 11 21.57 2.07 -15.66
C PHE A 11 22.42 2.04 -14.39
N GLU A 12 23.76 2.12 -14.52
CA GLU A 12 24.70 2.15 -13.41
C GLU A 12 24.56 3.45 -12.60
N ASN A 13 24.45 4.59 -13.28
CA ASN A 13 24.27 5.90 -12.66
C ASN A 13 22.89 6.11 -12.02
N ARG A 14 21.92 5.21 -12.26
CA ARG A 14 20.56 5.28 -11.71
C ARG A 14 20.27 4.24 -10.63
N GLN A 15 21.28 3.48 -10.20
CA GLN A 15 21.09 2.58 -9.06
C GLN A 15 20.83 3.39 -7.78
N LEU A 16 19.64 3.21 -7.23
CA LEU A 16 19.27 3.81 -5.95
C LEU A 16 20.17 3.25 -4.86
N LYS A 17 20.84 4.14 -4.11
CA LYS A 17 21.58 3.74 -2.92
C LYS A 17 20.60 3.12 -1.93
N ARG A 18 20.82 1.87 -1.52
CA ARG A 18 20.01 1.24 -0.46
C ARG A 18 20.26 1.94 0.87
N VAL A 19 19.46 2.95 1.18
CA VAL A 19 19.51 3.70 2.44
C VAL A 19 18.37 3.35 3.40
N ALA A 20 17.30 2.72 2.91
CA ALA A 20 16.18 2.31 3.75
C ALA A 20 16.55 1.04 4.55
N SER A 21 16.90 1.23 5.83
CA SER A 21 17.04 0.13 6.78
C SER A 21 15.68 -0.47 7.13
N VAL A 22 15.65 -1.70 7.63
CA VAL A 22 14.42 -2.37 8.09
C VAL A 22 13.65 -1.51 9.09
N LEU A 23 14.37 -0.84 10.00
CA LEU A 23 13.79 0.08 10.98
C LEU A 23 13.14 1.30 10.31
N SER A 24 13.77 1.85 9.27
CA SER A 24 13.22 2.98 8.52
C SER A 24 11.92 2.60 7.79
N LEU A 25 11.88 1.42 7.17
CA LEU A 25 10.68 0.92 6.50
C LEU A 25 9.54 0.62 7.48
N TRP A 26 9.86 0.03 8.63
CA TRP A 26 8.89 -0.22 9.70
C TRP A 26 8.32 1.08 10.26
N ALA A 27 9.19 2.06 10.56
CA ALA A 27 8.77 3.35 11.09
C ALA A 27 7.88 4.12 10.11
N LEU A 28 8.19 4.08 8.81
CA LEU A 28 7.34 4.67 7.77
C LEU A 28 5.95 4.02 7.73
N GLY A 29 5.89 2.68 7.74
CA GLY A 29 4.63 1.94 7.73
C GLY A 29 3.77 2.22 8.97
N VAL A 30 4.35 2.09 10.17
CA VAL A 30 3.64 2.30 11.44
C VAL A 30 3.18 3.75 11.59
N GLY A 31 4.02 4.71 11.22
CA GLY A 31 3.66 6.13 11.29
C GLY A 31 2.50 6.50 10.36
N ALA A 32 2.44 5.90 9.17
CA ALA A 32 1.33 6.10 8.23
C ALA A 32 0.01 5.49 8.72
N VAL A 33 0.06 4.35 9.42
CA VAL A 33 -1.15 3.69 9.95
C VAL A 33 -1.71 4.45 11.15
N ILE A 34 -0.86 4.75 12.14
CA ILE A 34 -1.28 5.42 13.38
C ILE A 34 -1.93 6.78 13.08
N SER A 35 -1.42 7.54 12.11
CA SER A 35 -2.01 8.85 11.75
C SER A 35 -3.43 8.72 11.18
N GLY A 36 -3.71 7.66 10.42
CA GLY A 36 -5.03 7.36 9.89
C GLY A 36 -6.02 6.85 10.94
N ASP A 37 -5.54 6.06 11.91
CA ASP A 37 -6.38 5.52 12.99
C ASP A 37 -7.03 6.63 13.81
N PHE A 38 -6.28 7.66 14.20
CA PHE A 38 -6.84 8.78 14.97
C PHE A 38 -8.01 9.45 14.24
N PHE A 39 -7.91 9.61 12.92
CA PHE A 39 -9.02 10.13 12.11
C PHE A 39 -10.19 9.13 12.10
N GLY A 40 -9.92 7.87 11.76
CA GLY A 40 -10.97 6.84 11.61
C GLY A 40 -11.75 6.56 12.90
N TRP A 41 -11.12 6.60 14.07
CA TRP A 41 -11.78 6.29 15.34
C TRP A 41 -12.80 7.36 15.75
N ASN A 42 -12.51 8.63 15.50
CA ASN A 42 -13.45 9.72 15.80
C ASN A 42 -14.75 9.56 14.98
N PHE A 43 -14.64 9.29 13.68
CA PHE A 43 -15.82 9.03 12.83
C PHE A 43 -16.51 7.71 13.18
N GLY A 44 -15.75 6.67 13.50
CA GLY A 44 -16.31 5.36 13.87
C GLY A 44 -17.10 5.39 15.17
N LEU A 45 -16.64 6.16 16.17
CA LEU A 45 -17.36 6.38 17.42
C LEU A 45 -18.62 7.22 17.22
N ASP A 46 -18.55 8.27 16.38
CA ASP A 46 -19.70 9.13 16.09
C ASP A 46 -20.82 8.37 15.35
N ALA A 47 -20.46 7.57 14.34
CA ALA A 47 -21.42 6.83 13.53
C ALA A 47 -21.93 5.54 14.20
N GLY A 48 -21.06 4.77 14.85
CA GLY A 48 -21.35 3.41 15.32
C GLY A 48 -21.35 3.23 16.84
N GLY A 49 -20.97 4.27 17.59
CA GLY A 49 -20.72 4.17 19.03
C GLY A 49 -19.59 3.20 19.38
N PHE A 50 -19.31 3.07 20.67
CA PHE A 50 -18.21 2.22 21.16
C PHE A 50 -18.39 0.74 20.81
N GLY A 51 -19.61 0.21 20.97
CA GLY A 51 -19.90 -1.21 20.71
C GLY A 51 -19.80 -1.57 19.22
N GLY A 52 -20.31 -0.70 18.34
CA GLY A 52 -20.20 -0.89 16.89
C GLY A 52 -18.75 -0.80 16.41
N LEU A 53 -17.99 0.19 16.91
CA LEU A 53 -16.57 0.31 16.60
C LEU A 53 -15.78 -0.92 17.07
N LEU A 54 -16.03 -1.45 18.27
CA LEU A 54 -15.32 -2.62 18.78
C LEU A 54 -15.54 -3.86 17.90
N ILE A 55 -16.78 -4.13 17.49
CA ILE A 55 -17.09 -5.26 16.60
C ILE A 55 -16.44 -5.06 15.22
N ALA A 56 -16.54 -3.85 14.65
CA ALA A 56 -15.92 -3.52 13.38
C ALA A 56 -14.40 -3.72 13.43
N THR A 57 -13.74 -3.25 14.50
CA THR A 57 -12.29 -3.41 14.70
C THR A 57 -11.90 -4.88 14.78
N ILE A 58 -12.62 -5.72 15.53
CA ILE A 58 -12.33 -7.17 15.60
C ILE A 58 -12.46 -7.81 14.22
N PHE A 59 -13.54 -7.52 13.50
CA PHE A 59 -13.79 -8.10 12.17
C PHE A 59 -12.70 -7.72 11.17
N ILE A 60 -12.35 -6.43 11.10
CA ILE A 60 -11.28 -5.93 10.22
C ILE A 60 -9.92 -6.49 10.63
N THR A 61 -9.66 -6.66 11.94
CA THR A 61 -8.41 -7.27 12.42
C THR A 61 -8.25 -8.70 11.89
N VAL A 62 -9.32 -9.51 11.91
CA VAL A 62 -9.27 -10.88 11.37
C VAL A 62 -9.00 -10.88 9.86
N MET A 63 -9.68 -10.00 9.11
CA MET A 63 -9.42 -9.85 7.67
C MET A 63 -7.99 -9.41 7.39
N TYR A 64 -7.46 -8.47 8.18
CA TYR A 64 -6.12 -7.93 8.04
C TYR A 64 -5.05 -9.00 8.32
N LEU A 65 -5.24 -9.85 9.33
CA LEU A 65 -4.35 -10.99 9.58
C LEU A 65 -4.28 -11.93 8.37
N GLY A 66 -5.43 -12.25 7.76
CA GLY A 66 -5.48 -13.06 6.55
C GLY A 66 -4.73 -12.42 5.36
N LEU A 67 -4.89 -11.10 5.19
CA LEU A 67 -4.15 -10.34 4.19
C LEU A 67 -2.63 -10.38 4.46
N CYS A 68 -2.20 -10.15 5.71
CA CYS A 68 -0.79 -10.19 6.09
C CYS A 68 -0.16 -11.56 5.80
N TYR A 69 -0.84 -12.65 6.14
CA TYR A 69 -0.35 -14.00 5.82
C TYR A 69 -0.25 -14.24 4.31
N SER A 70 -1.25 -13.79 3.55
CA SER A 70 -1.24 -13.92 2.09
C SER A 70 -0.05 -13.16 1.46
N ILE A 71 0.23 -11.95 1.93
CA ILE A 71 1.38 -11.15 1.46
C ILE A 71 2.70 -11.78 1.92
N ALA A 72 2.76 -12.33 3.13
CA ALA A 72 3.96 -12.98 3.67
C ALA A 72 4.36 -14.22 2.85
N GLU A 73 3.39 -14.97 2.30
CA GLU A 73 3.67 -16.11 1.41
C GLU A 73 4.10 -15.67 0.01
N MET A 74 3.52 -14.58 -0.52
CA MET A 74 3.85 -14.08 -1.86
C MET A 74 5.17 -13.29 -1.92
N SER A 75 5.53 -12.58 -0.85
CA SER A 75 6.74 -11.75 -0.78
C SER A 75 8.05 -12.50 -1.07
N PRO A 76 8.29 -13.73 -0.57
CA PRO A 76 9.47 -14.51 -0.94
C PRO A 76 9.35 -15.18 -2.32
N ALA A 77 8.14 -15.47 -2.80
CA ALA A 77 7.91 -16.11 -4.08
C ALA A 77 8.13 -15.16 -5.28
N LEU A 78 7.90 -13.86 -5.09
CA LEU A 78 7.99 -12.84 -6.13
C LEU A 78 8.86 -11.65 -5.67
N PRO A 79 10.20 -11.77 -5.67
CA PRO A 79 11.13 -10.78 -5.15
C PRO A 79 11.36 -9.62 -6.13
N HIS A 80 10.29 -9.04 -6.68
CA HIS A 80 10.32 -7.88 -7.55
C HIS A 80 9.56 -6.70 -6.91
N THR A 81 10.08 -5.49 -7.06
CA THR A 81 9.44 -4.25 -6.62
C THR A 81 8.22 -3.94 -7.48
N GLY A 82 7.02 -4.29 -7.01
CA GLY A 82 5.80 -4.05 -7.79
C GLY A 82 4.46 -4.10 -7.07
N GLY A 83 4.43 -4.23 -5.73
CA GLY A 83 3.19 -4.10 -4.95
C GLY A 83 2.08 -5.09 -5.32
N ALA A 84 0.83 -4.75 -4.97
CA ALA A 84 -0.33 -5.61 -5.22
C ALA A 84 -0.62 -5.74 -6.72
N TYR A 85 -0.33 -4.71 -7.51
CA TYR A 85 -0.32 -4.78 -8.99
C TYR A 85 0.50 -5.97 -9.50
N SER A 86 1.72 -6.15 -9.00
CA SER A 86 2.60 -7.21 -9.49
C SER A 86 2.12 -8.60 -9.10
N PHE A 87 1.52 -8.76 -7.92
CA PHE A 87 0.87 -10.01 -7.52
C PHE A 87 -0.35 -10.31 -8.41
N GLY A 88 -1.19 -9.30 -8.66
CA GLY A 88 -2.35 -9.41 -9.55
C GLY A 88 -1.96 -9.77 -10.99
N ARG A 89 -0.86 -9.19 -11.50
CA ARG A 89 -0.34 -9.51 -12.83
C ARG A 89 0.22 -10.93 -12.91
N SER A 90 0.93 -11.37 -11.88
CA SER A 90 1.56 -12.71 -11.84
C SER A 90 0.54 -13.83 -11.67
N VAL A 91 -0.57 -13.59 -10.97
CA VAL A 91 -1.58 -14.63 -10.68
C VAL A 91 -2.74 -14.62 -11.68
N MET A 92 -3.24 -13.44 -12.07
CA MET A 92 -4.45 -13.29 -12.88
C MET A 92 -4.19 -12.82 -14.32
N GLY A 93 -2.92 -12.69 -14.70
CA GLY A 93 -2.51 -12.26 -16.04
C GLY A 93 -2.67 -10.74 -16.28
N PRO A 94 -2.54 -10.29 -17.54
CA PRO A 94 -2.45 -8.86 -17.88
C PRO A 94 -3.67 -8.03 -17.45
N TRP A 95 -4.87 -8.61 -17.52
CA TRP A 95 -6.12 -7.94 -17.15
C TRP A 95 -6.27 -7.76 -15.65
N GLY A 96 -5.90 -8.78 -14.85
CA GLY A 96 -5.88 -8.67 -13.40
C GLY A 96 -4.91 -7.59 -12.95
N GLY A 97 -3.69 -7.60 -13.47
CA GLY A 97 -2.72 -6.53 -13.23
C GLY A 97 -3.27 -5.14 -13.61
N PHE A 98 -3.89 -4.99 -14.79
CA PHE A 98 -4.45 -3.70 -15.21
C PHE A 98 -5.52 -3.15 -14.24
N ILE A 99 -6.46 -4.00 -13.82
CA ILE A 99 -7.52 -3.59 -12.88
C ILE A 99 -6.92 -3.22 -11.52
N THR A 100 -6.01 -4.05 -10.99
CA THR A 100 -5.35 -3.77 -9.71
C THR A 100 -4.54 -2.47 -9.77
N GLY A 101 -3.85 -2.22 -10.89
CA GLY A 101 -3.09 -0.98 -11.10
C GLY A 101 -3.96 0.27 -11.23
N LEU A 102 -5.14 0.17 -11.86
CA LEU A 102 -6.12 1.25 -11.88
C LEU A 102 -6.65 1.54 -10.47
N GLY A 103 -6.96 0.48 -9.71
CA GLY A 103 -7.38 0.60 -8.31
C GLY A 103 -6.33 1.29 -7.44
N GLU A 104 -5.07 0.85 -7.51
CA GLU A 104 -3.96 1.48 -6.79
C GLU A 104 -3.81 2.97 -7.17
N ASN A 105 -3.93 3.33 -8.46
CA ASN A 105 -3.87 4.74 -8.87
C ASN A 105 -4.98 5.58 -8.24
N MET A 106 -6.21 5.05 -8.20
CA MET A 106 -7.33 5.73 -7.54
C MET A 106 -7.08 5.88 -6.04
N GLU A 107 -6.61 4.83 -5.37
CA GLU A 107 -6.26 4.84 -3.95
C GLU A 107 -5.21 5.92 -3.65
N TYR A 108 -4.13 5.99 -4.44
CA TYR A 108 -3.07 6.98 -4.28
C TYR A 108 -3.53 8.43 -4.50
N ILE A 109 -4.60 8.65 -5.28
CA ILE A 109 -5.19 9.99 -5.47
C ILE A 109 -6.15 10.33 -4.33
N LEU A 110 -6.96 9.37 -3.89
CA LEU A 110 -7.97 9.58 -2.86
C LEU A 110 -7.36 9.72 -1.47
N THR A 111 -6.30 8.98 -1.16
CA THR A 111 -5.61 9.01 0.14
C THR A 111 -5.19 10.43 0.55
N PRO A 112 -4.42 11.18 -0.25
CA PRO A 112 -4.07 12.56 0.09
C PRO A 112 -5.29 13.48 0.13
N ALA A 113 -6.31 13.26 -0.71
CA ALA A 113 -7.54 14.05 -0.66
C ALA A 113 -8.28 13.89 0.68
N VAL A 114 -8.39 12.65 1.18
CA VAL A 114 -8.98 12.36 2.50
C VAL A 114 -8.14 12.97 3.62
N ILE A 115 -6.81 12.88 3.55
CA ILE A 115 -5.93 13.48 4.56
C ILE A 115 -6.09 15.00 4.58
N VAL A 116 -6.15 15.66 3.42
CA VAL A 116 -6.34 17.13 3.34
C VAL A 116 -7.68 17.54 3.92
N VAL A 117 -8.76 16.80 3.62
CA VAL A 117 -10.08 17.06 4.21
C VAL A 117 -10.05 16.82 5.72
N GLY A 118 -9.36 15.78 6.18
CA GLY A 118 -9.27 15.46 7.61
C GLY A 118 -8.39 16.40 8.44
N ILE A 119 -7.40 17.06 7.83
CA ILE A 119 -6.55 18.07 8.48
C ILE A 119 -7.13 19.48 8.33
N GLY A 120 -7.73 19.79 7.19
CA GLY A 120 -8.24 21.11 6.85
C GLY A 120 -9.70 21.38 7.23
N GLY A 121 -10.44 20.34 7.65
CA GLY A 121 -11.80 20.43 8.20
C GLY A 121 -11.81 20.61 9.71
#